data_AF-A0A848XMR7-F1
#
_entry.id   AF-A0A848XMR7-F1
#
_cell.length_a   1.000
_cell.length_b   1.000
_cell.length_c   1.000
_cell.angle_alpha   90.00
_cell.angle_beta   90.00
_cell.angle_gamma   90.00
#
_symmetry.space_group_name_H-M   'P 1'
#
loop_
_entity.id
_entity.type
_entity.pdbx_description
1 polymer ?
#
loop_
_entity_poly.entity_id
_entity_poly.type
_entity_poly.pdbx_seq_one_letter_code
_entity_poly.pdbx_strand_id
1 'polypeptide(L)'
;NPSALSMEKRILLISLELGVVGAALQAAVRAMTETEEILALKKVAEARSSGHPVVDYVRETLHSSDNIARRIRDEATDPKLLEALVDGAGLSAVEPLLDALIESPSRAVRRTAFDLLKKLGMPAGLAAVTRLENQPWYVLRNLLVLSQSLDTIPAGVDPLPLLFHEDARVRKEAFPVCVKASDGRTPSLKAGLADEDERIVMMALREAKEDLPGMLVPEVAQHVERGGDLANQAILALKESDSPLALKSLLDVCQGRGLLGGVRLSRKSPALLLALEALAERWSEVDEVQAVLEVASASKDAEVRAAAGGSEG
;
A
#
# COMPACT_ATOMS: atom_id res chain seq x y z
N ASN A 1 -19.24 42.95 29.02
CA ASN A 1 -17.95 42.84 29.73
C ASN A 1 -16.99 42.05 28.86
N PRO A 2 -16.00 42.67 28.22
CA PRO A 2 -14.97 41.90 27.54
C PRO A 2 -14.25 41.08 28.60
N SER A 3 -14.22 39.76 28.42
CA SER A 3 -13.65 38.80 29.36
C SER A 3 -12.25 39.26 29.77
N ALA A 4 -12.00 39.35 31.08
CA ALA A 4 -10.64 39.56 31.58
C ALA A 4 -9.72 38.53 30.93
N LEU A 5 -8.65 38.99 30.26
CA LEU A 5 -7.63 38.10 29.70
C LEU A 5 -7.14 37.15 30.81
N SER A 6 -7.06 35.86 30.50
CA SER A 6 -6.46 34.88 31.41
C SER A 6 -5.05 35.35 31.83
N MET A 7 -4.59 34.91 33.00
CA MET A 7 -3.26 35.30 33.47
C MET A 7 -2.19 34.84 32.47
N GLU A 8 -2.39 33.67 31.89
CA GLU A 8 -1.56 33.01 30.90
C GLU A 8 -1.48 33.83 29.61
N LYS A 9 -2.63 34.30 29.08
CA LYS A 9 -2.66 35.19 27.91
C LYS A 9 -1.94 36.52 28.17
N ARG A 10 -2.06 37.08 29.36
CA ARG A 10 -1.34 38.32 29.73
C ARG A 10 0.17 38.10 29.75
N ILE A 11 0.62 37.00 30.36
CA ILE A 11 2.04 36.63 30.37
C ILE A 11 2.56 36.45 28.94
N LEU A 12 1.80 35.76 28.08
CA LEU A 12 2.16 35.56 26.68
C LEU A 12 2.30 36.89 25.92
N LEU A 13 1.35 37.82 26.06
CA LEU A 13 1.40 39.12 25.40
C LEU A 13 2.59 39.97 25.88
N ILE A 14 2.86 40.02 27.19
CA ILE A 14 4.02 40.74 27.74
C ILE A 14 5.31 40.14 27.20
N SER A 15 5.44 38.81 27.18
CA SER A 15 6.61 38.15 26.61
C SER A 15 6.76 38.41 25.11
N LEU A 16 5.66 38.47 24.35
CA LEU A 16 5.67 38.82 22.93
C LEU A 16 6.10 40.27 22.65
N GLU A 17 5.87 41.19 23.58
CA GLU A 17 6.35 42.57 23.49
C GLU A 17 7.83 42.67 23.85
N LEU A 18 8.26 41.95 24.89
CA LEU A 18 9.64 41.98 25.39
C LEU A 18 10.60 41.10 24.58
N GLY A 19 10.10 40.13 23.83
CA GLY A 19 10.92 39.15 23.09
C GLY A 19 11.65 38.14 23.98
N VAL A 20 11.23 37.97 25.25
CA VAL A 20 11.94 37.14 26.23
C VAL A 20 11.19 35.86 26.55
N VAL A 21 11.90 34.72 26.46
CA VAL A 21 11.44 33.42 26.94
C VAL A 21 11.93 33.22 28.38
N GLY A 22 11.00 33.16 29.34
CA GLY A 22 11.31 32.94 30.76
C GLY A 22 10.35 31.96 31.42
N ALA A 23 10.65 31.53 32.64
CA ALA A 23 9.89 30.47 33.33
C ALA A 23 8.38 30.73 33.42
N ALA A 24 7.96 31.99 33.62
CA ALA A 24 6.56 32.38 33.63
C ALA A 24 5.87 32.13 32.28
N LEU A 25 6.52 32.49 31.16
CA LEU A 25 6.01 32.18 29.82
C LEU A 25 5.92 30.68 29.60
N GLN A 26 6.95 29.92 29.97
CA GLN A 26 6.97 28.48 29.77
C GLN A 26 5.83 27.79 30.54
N ALA A 27 5.55 28.22 31.77
CA ALA A 27 4.41 27.75 32.54
C ALA A 27 3.07 28.15 31.89
N ALA A 28 2.94 29.41 31.47
CA ALA A 28 1.75 29.91 30.79
C ALA A 28 1.44 29.16 29.50
N VAL A 29 2.44 28.99 28.61
CA VAL A 29 2.25 28.25 27.35
C VAL A 29 1.85 26.80 27.62
N ARG A 30 2.49 26.12 28.59
CA ARG A 30 2.10 24.75 28.97
C ARG A 30 0.65 24.67 29.44
N ALA A 31 0.22 25.56 30.34
CA ALA A 31 -1.18 25.63 30.78
C ALA A 31 -2.15 25.94 29.62
N MET A 32 -1.76 26.81 28.69
CA MET A 32 -2.55 27.10 27.51
C MET A 32 -2.62 25.91 26.53
N THR A 33 -1.60 25.05 26.48
CA THR A 33 -1.66 23.79 25.71
C THR A 33 -2.54 22.73 26.35
N GLU A 34 -2.96 22.89 27.61
CA GLU A 34 -3.82 21.94 28.34
C GLU A 34 -5.29 22.35 28.29
N THR A 35 -5.58 23.59 27.92
CA THR A 35 -6.92 24.18 27.92
C THR A 35 -7.39 24.47 26.50
N GLU A 36 -8.59 25.03 26.35
CA GLU A 36 -9.13 25.52 25.06
C GLU A 36 -8.38 26.76 24.53
N GLU A 37 -7.38 27.27 25.27
CA GLU A 37 -6.58 28.43 24.87
C GLU A 37 -5.52 28.12 23.81
N ILE A 38 -5.40 26.86 23.39
CA ILE A 38 -4.49 26.42 22.32
C ILE A 38 -4.72 27.14 20.98
N LEU A 39 -5.97 27.57 20.70
CA LEU A 39 -6.27 28.38 19.51
C LEU A 39 -5.60 29.76 19.57
N ALA A 40 -5.39 30.32 20.76
CA ALA A 40 -4.66 31.58 20.92
C ALA A 40 -3.16 31.38 20.66
N LEU A 41 -2.59 30.26 21.14
CA LEU A 41 -1.21 29.89 20.83
C LEU A 41 -1.00 29.66 19.32
N LYS A 42 -1.94 28.97 18.66
CA LYS A 42 -1.91 28.76 17.21
C LYS A 42 -1.86 30.08 16.45
N LYS A 43 -2.74 31.03 16.81
CA LYS A 43 -2.73 32.38 16.21
C LYS A 43 -1.38 33.07 16.38
N VAL A 44 -0.73 32.94 17.54
CA VAL A 44 0.60 33.52 17.78
C VAL A 44 1.66 32.85 16.90
N ALA A 45 1.62 31.52 16.76
CA ALA A 45 2.56 30.77 15.92
C ALA A 45 2.44 31.09 14.43
N GLU A 46 1.23 31.44 13.95
CA GLU A 46 0.92 31.78 12.56
C GLU A 46 1.13 33.27 12.23
N ALA A 47 0.93 34.19 13.18
CA ALA A 47 0.87 35.62 12.90
C ALA A 47 2.23 36.29 12.65
N ARG A 48 3.36 35.64 13.00
CA ARG A 48 4.70 36.22 12.85
C ARG A 48 5.65 35.25 12.16
N SER A 49 6.47 35.79 11.24
CA SER A 49 7.59 35.07 10.63
C SER A 49 8.59 34.60 11.69
N SER A 50 9.33 33.54 11.38
CA SER A 50 10.38 32.96 12.22
C SER A 50 11.43 34.00 12.67
N GLY A 51 12.05 33.78 13.83
CA GLY A 51 13.12 34.63 14.37
C GLY A 51 12.72 35.48 15.59
N HIS A 52 11.47 35.38 16.06
CA HIS A 52 11.06 35.98 17.32
C HIS A 52 11.10 34.90 18.43
N PRO A 53 11.95 35.04 19.47
CA PRO A 53 12.20 33.95 20.44
C PRO A 53 10.94 33.35 21.08
N VAL A 54 9.96 34.18 21.42
CA VAL A 54 8.68 33.72 22.00
C VAL A 54 7.80 33.00 20.99
N VAL A 55 7.78 33.44 19.72
CA VAL A 55 6.97 32.78 18.67
C VAL A 55 7.59 31.42 18.35
N ASP A 56 8.91 31.35 18.26
CA ASP A 56 9.63 30.11 18.01
C ASP A 56 9.44 29.13 19.18
N TYR A 57 9.52 29.59 20.44
CA TYR A 57 9.21 28.78 21.62
C TYR A 57 7.76 28.25 21.63
N VAL A 58 6.78 29.10 21.28
CA VAL A 58 5.36 28.68 21.18
C VAL A 58 5.19 27.63 20.09
N ARG A 59 5.82 27.82 18.92
CA ARG A 59 5.76 26.88 17.80
C ARG A 59 6.37 25.53 18.16
N GLU A 60 7.56 25.53 18.75
CA GLU A 60 8.25 24.33 19.25
C GLU A 60 7.39 23.59 20.28
N THR A 61 6.76 24.32 21.21
CA THR A 61 5.91 23.70 22.24
C THR A 61 4.64 23.10 21.64
N LEU A 62 3.96 23.82 20.73
CA LEU A 62 2.74 23.34 20.06
C LEU A 62 2.98 22.09 19.23
N HIS A 63 4.09 22.05 18.49
CA HIS A 63 4.41 20.96 17.55
C HIS A 63 5.35 19.91 18.16
N SER A 64 5.53 19.94 19.49
CA SER A 64 6.31 18.95 20.20
C SER A 64 5.63 17.58 20.18
N SER A 65 6.44 16.52 20.14
CA SER A 65 5.94 15.14 20.13
C SER A 65 5.09 14.84 21.37
N ASP A 66 5.45 15.39 22.54
CA ASP A 66 4.68 15.24 23.79
C ASP A 66 3.28 15.85 23.69
N ASN A 67 3.17 17.05 23.10
CA ASN A 67 1.87 17.69 22.92
C ASN A 67 0.99 16.89 21.95
N ILE A 68 1.56 16.40 20.85
CA ILE A 68 0.85 15.56 19.88
C ILE A 68 0.39 14.27 20.54
N ALA A 69 1.28 13.58 21.26
CA ALA A 69 0.99 12.33 21.97
C ALA A 69 -0.16 12.48 22.97
N ARG A 70 -0.17 13.60 23.72
CA ARG A 70 -1.25 13.92 24.64
C ARG A 70 -2.58 14.15 23.88
N ARG A 71 -2.55 14.91 22.80
CA ARG A 71 -3.75 15.29 22.04
C ARG A 71 -4.38 14.14 21.26
N ILE A 72 -3.58 13.26 20.65
CA ILE A 72 -4.11 12.09 19.95
C ILE A 72 -4.80 11.11 20.92
N ARG A 73 -4.35 11.02 22.18
CA ARG A 73 -4.97 10.15 23.20
C ARG A 73 -6.25 10.74 23.80
N ASP A 74 -6.42 12.05 23.74
CA ASP A 74 -7.62 12.73 24.22
C ASP A 74 -8.71 12.71 23.13
N GLU A 75 -9.69 11.82 23.28
CA GLU A 75 -10.82 11.68 22.34
C GLU A 75 -11.69 12.92 22.23
N ALA A 76 -11.62 13.85 23.19
CA ALA A 76 -12.32 15.13 23.11
C ALA A 76 -11.60 16.15 22.22
N THR A 77 -10.36 15.87 21.77
CA THR A 77 -9.61 16.77 20.89
C THR A 77 -10.32 16.94 19.56
N ASP A 78 -10.55 18.19 19.14
CA ASP A 78 -11.07 18.50 17.81
C ASP A 78 -10.15 17.91 16.72
N PRO A 79 -10.65 17.02 15.85
CA PRO A 79 -9.87 16.43 14.77
C PRO A 79 -9.18 17.46 13.87
N LYS A 80 -9.80 18.62 13.61
CA LYS A 80 -9.21 19.67 12.77
C LYS A 80 -8.03 20.37 13.45
N LEU A 81 -8.12 20.54 14.77
CA LEU A 81 -7.01 21.07 15.56
C LEU A 81 -5.84 20.08 15.54
N LEU A 82 -6.12 18.79 15.76
CA LEU A 82 -5.09 17.75 15.74
C LEU A 82 -4.41 17.64 14.37
N GLU A 83 -5.18 17.67 13.28
CA GLU A 83 -4.64 17.71 11.92
C GLU A 83 -3.71 18.90 11.72
N ALA A 84 -4.14 20.12 12.11
CA ALA A 84 -3.30 21.31 11.99
C ALA A 84 -2.01 21.24 12.83
N LEU A 85 -2.06 20.62 14.01
CA LEU A 85 -0.87 20.41 14.85
C LEU A 85 0.10 19.42 14.20
N VAL A 86 -0.42 18.34 13.60
CA VAL A 86 0.39 17.35 12.88
C VAL A 86 1.01 17.96 11.62
N ASP A 87 0.26 18.74 10.86
CA ASP A 87 0.77 19.44 9.67
C ASP A 87 1.90 20.40 10.03
N GLY A 88 1.77 21.13 11.14
CA GLY A 88 2.80 22.03 11.65
C GLY A 88 4.03 21.31 12.22
N ALA A 89 3.87 20.09 12.70
CA ALA A 89 4.92 19.25 13.27
C ALA A 89 5.70 18.44 12.23
N GLY A 90 5.01 18.00 11.16
CA GLY A 90 5.59 17.15 10.14
C GLY A 90 6.21 15.89 10.73
N LEU A 91 7.53 15.72 10.56
CA LEU A 91 8.26 14.52 10.96
C LEU A 91 8.21 14.25 12.48
N SER A 92 8.16 15.28 13.33
CA SER A 92 8.12 15.08 14.79
C SER A 92 6.80 14.45 15.28
N ALA A 93 5.77 14.42 14.41
CA ALA A 93 4.50 13.78 14.69
C ALA A 93 4.51 12.26 14.45
N VAL A 94 5.48 11.71 13.71
CA VAL A 94 5.46 10.31 13.28
C VAL A 94 5.49 9.35 14.47
N GLU A 95 6.48 9.49 15.33
CA GLU A 95 6.66 8.65 16.53
C GLU A 95 5.43 8.65 17.46
N PRO A 96 4.91 9.81 17.93
CA PRO A 96 3.77 9.81 18.84
C PRO A 96 2.48 9.28 18.20
N LEU A 97 2.31 9.43 16.89
CA LEU A 97 1.18 8.83 16.17
C LEU A 97 1.33 7.32 16.02
N LEU A 98 2.54 6.80 15.78
CA LEU A 98 2.80 5.36 15.74
C LEU A 98 2.58 4.71 17.10
N ASP A 99 3.05 5.33 18.18
CA ASP A 99 2.82 4.85 19.53
C ASP A 99 1.31 4.82 19.83
N ALA A 100 0.57 5.88 19.46
CA ALA A 100 -0.88 5.89 19.59
C ALA A 100 -1.59 4.83 18.73
N LEU A 101 -1.07 4.52 17.53
CA LEU A 101 -1.60 3.47 16.66
C LEU A 101 -1.41 2.07 17.27
N ILE A 102 -0.28 1.84 17.94
CA ILE A 102 0.10 0.53 18.48
C ILE A 102 -0.54 0.29 19.84
N GLU A 103 -0.41 1.25 20.75
CA GLU A 103 -0.68 1.07 22.18
C GLU A 103 -2.11 1.44 22.59
N SER A 104 -2.77 2.32 21.85
CA SER A 104 -4.08 2.83 22.27
C SER A 104 -5.12 1.71 22.28
N PRO A 105 -5.89 1.53 23.37
CA PRO A 105 -7.01 0.59 23.38
C PRO A 105 -8.19 1.10 22.54
N SER A 106 -8.30 2.41 22.31
CA SER A 106 -9.39 3.02 21.56
C SER A 106 -9.23 2.84 20.05
N ARG A 107 -10.22 2.20 19.43
CA ARG A 107 -10.27 2.04 17.97
C ARG A 107 -10.38 3.39 17.25
N ALA A 108 -11.05 4.37 17.84
CA ALA A 108 -11.19 5.71 17.28
C ALA A 108 -9.82 6.41 17.23
N VAL A 109 -9.07 6.39 18.34
CA VAL A 109 -7.70 6.93 18.40
C VAL A 109 -6.78 6.25 17.39
N ARG A 110 -6.77 4.90 17.34
CA ARG A 110 -5.96 4.16 16.36
C ARG A 110 -6.32 4.54 14.92
N ARG A 111 -7.61 4.72 14.63
CA ARG A 111 -8.07 5.12 13.29
C ARG A 111 -7.57 6.53 12.93
N THR A 112 -7.74 7.49 13.83
CA THR A 112 -7.25 8.85 13.64
C THR A 112 -5.74 8.90 13.44
N ALA A 113 -4.99 8.18 14.28
CA ALA A 113 -3.54 8.08 14.17
C ALA A 113 -3.12 7.50 12.81
N PHE A 114 -3.75 6.42 12.37
CA PHE A 114 -3.51 5.82 11.06
C PHE A 114 -3.79 6.78 9.90
N ASP A 115 -4.91 7.51 9.94
CA ASP A 115 -5.29 8.44 8.87
C ASP A 115 -4.32 9.63 8.80
N LEU A 116 -3.81 10.11 9.94
CA LEU A 116 -2.79 11.15 10.01
C LEU A 116 -1.42 10.65 9.52
N LEU A 117 -0.99 9.46 9.95
CA LEU A 117 0.24 8.82 9.47
C LEU A 117 0.24 8.62 7.95
N LYS A 118 -0.91 8.20 7.40
CA LYS A 118 -1.06 8.03 5.95
C LYS A 118 -0.86 9.34 5.19
N LYS A 119 -1.25 10.49 5.74
CA LYS A 119 -1.01 11.81 5.14
C LYS A 119 0.47 12.20 5.18
N LEU A 120 1.21 11.80 6.21
CA LEU A 120 2.65 12.05 6.31
C LEU A 120 3.46 11.26 5.27
N GLY A 121 2.96 10.09 4.83
CA GLY A 121 3.53 9.34 3.70
C GLY A 121 4.83 8.62 4.05
N MET A 122 5.86 8.77 3.20
CA MET A 122 7.11 8.01 3.27
C MET A 122 7.78 7.99 4.65
N PRO A 123 7.88 9.10 5.42
CA PRO A 123 8.43 9.06 6.77
C PRO A 123 7.66 8.15 7.73
N ALA A 124 6.33 8.11 7.62
CA ALA A 124 5.51 7.20 8.42
C ALA A 124 5.74 5.74 8.01
N GLY A 125 5.88 5.46 6.70
CA GLY A 125 6.25 4.14 6.21
C GLY A 125 7.61 3.67 6.73
N LEU A 126 8.61 4.55 6.76
CA LEU A 126 9.96 4.24 7.23
C LEU A 126 9.97 3.91 8.73
N ALA A 127 9.21 4.64 9.53
CA ALA A 127 9.09 4.37 10.97
C ALA A 127 8.15 3.18 11.28
N ALA A 128 7.22 2.85 10.38
CA ALA A 128 6.33 1.70 10.53
C ALA A 128 7.03 0.36 10.25
N VAL A 129 7.88 0.32 9.21
CA VAL A 129 8.56 -0.92 8.78
C VAL A 129 9.55 -1.44 9.83
N THR A 130 10.11 -0.55 10.66
CA THR A 130 11.02 -0.90 11.77
C THR A 130 10.29 -1.43 13.00
N ARG A 131 8.95 -1.40 13.03
CA ARG A 131 8.11 -1.82 14.16
C ARG A 131 7.28 -3.07 13.87
N LEU A 132 7.60 -3.81 12.81
CA LEU A 132 6.82 -4.98 12.37
C LEU A 132 6.95 -6.19 13.30
N GLU A 133 7.93 -6.23 14.20
CA GLU A 133 8.14 -7.41 15.05
C GLU A 133 7.15 -7.50 16.21
N ASN A 134 6.69 -8.72 16.51
CA ASN A 134 5.90 -9.07 17.71
C ASN A 134 4.62 -8.25 17.94
N GLN A 135 4.01 -7.74 16.87
CA GLN A 135 2.76 -6.97 16.96
C GLN A 135 1.52 -7.86 16.79
N PRO A 136 0.38 -7.50 17.42
CA PRO A 136 -0.91 -8.13 17.11
C PRO A 136 -1.28 -7.97 15.63
N TRP A 137 -2.00 -8.93 15.06
CA TRP A 137 -2.34 -8.96 13.63
C TRP A 137 -2.96 -7.65 13.10
N TYR A 138 -3.79 -6.97 13.90
CA TYR A 138 -4.46 -5.73 13.49
C TYR A 138 -3.50 -4.53 13.47
N VAL A 139 -2.45 -4.55 14.29
CA VAL A 139 -1.38 -3.56 14.28
C VAL A 139 -0.45 -3.85 13.11
N LEU A 140 -0.01 -5.10 12.93
CA LEU A 140 0.81 -5.54 11.79
C LEU A 140 0.21 -5.09 10.47
N ARG A 141 -1.09 -5.36 10.28
CA ARG A 141 -1.81 -4.96 9.07
C ARG A 141 -1.69 -3.44 8.83
N ASN A 142 -1.87 -2.62 9.86
CA ASN A 142 -1.81 -1.17 9.70
C ASN A 142 -0.37 -0.70 9.38
N LEU A 143 0.63 -1.25 10.07
CA LEU A 143 2.03 -0.93 9.83
C LEU A 143 2.44 -1.32 8.40
N LEU A 144 2.03 -2.50 7.92
CA LEU A 144 2.28 -2.94 6.55
C LEU A 144 1.65 -2.00 5.52
N VAL A 145 0.41 -1.54 5.73
CA VAL A 145 -0.23 -0.57 4.83
C VAL A 145 0.54 0.76 4.80
N LEU A 146 1.07 1.22 5.93
CA LEU A 146 1.91 2.42 5.97
C LEU A 146 3.23 2.17 5.22
N SER A 147 3.86 1.01 5.40
CA SER A 147 5.11 0.62 4.73
C SER A 147 4.98 0.50 3.22
N GLN A 148 3.77 0.34 2.67
CA GLN A 148 3.55 0.30 1.22
C GLN A 148 3.89 1.61 0.51
N SER A 149 3.99 2.75 1.22
CA SER A 149 4.43 4.02 0.62
C SER A 149 5.93 4.09 0.36
N LEU A 150 6.71 3.12 0.84
CA LEU A 150 8.14 3.05 0.59
C LEU A 150 8.41 2.55 -0.83
N ASP A 151 9.46 3.08 -1.47
CA ASP A 151 9.95 2.54 -2.74
C ASP A 151 10.83 1.31 -2.52
N THR A 152 11.63 1.33 -1.44
CA THR A 152 12.51 0.24 -1.04
C THR A 152 12.43 -0.01 0.46
N ILE A 153 12.64 -1.26 0.86
CA ILE A 153 12.68 -1.64 2.27
C ILE A 153 14.07 -1.33 2.86
N PRO A 154 14.17 -0.69 4.04
CA PRO A 154 15.44 -0.41 4.69
C PRO A 154 16.25 -1.68 4.96
N ALA A 155 17.58 -1.55 4.89
CA ALA A 155 18.49 -2.63 5.21
C ALA A 155 18.28 -3.14 6.65
N GLY A 156 18.35 -4.46 6.83
CA GLY A 156 18.16 -5.11 8.14
C GLY A 156 16.71 -5.40 8.51
N VAL A 157 15.73 -4.93 7.73
CA VAL A 157 14.32 -5.32 7.91
C VAL A 157 13.98 -6.44 6.94
N ASP A 158 13.54 -7.58 7.49
CA ASP A 158 13.06 -8.72 6.70
C ASP A 158 11.54 -8.89 6.87
N PRO A 159 10.71 -8.44 5.90
CA PRO A 159 9.27 -8.62 5.95
C PRO A 159 8.81 -10.00 5.46
N LEU A 160 9.69 -10.82 4.87
CA LEU A 160 9.31 -12.09 4.22
C LEU A 160 8.57 -13.07 5.14
N PRO A 161 8.89 -13.21 6.43
CA PRO A 161 8.14 -14.09 7.33
C PRO A 161 6.65 -13.76 7.40
N LEU A 162 6.26 -12.49 7.17
CA LEU A 162 4.87 -12.05 7.21
C LEU A 162 4.01 -12.56 6.04
N LEU A 163 4.64 -13.08 4.98
CA LEU A 163 3.96 -13.79 3.89
C LEU A 163 3.34 -15.11 4.34
N PHE A 164 3.73 -15.63 5.52
CA PHE A 164 3.24 -16.90 6.06
C PHE A 164 2.43 -16.71 7.36
N HIS A 165 2.01 -15.47 7.64
CA HIS A 165 1.21 -15.16 8.82
C HIS A 165 -0.16 -15.87 8.78
N GLU A 166 -0.66 -16.31 9.94
CA GLU A 166 -1.94 -17.04 10.04
C GLU A 166 -3.14 -16.24 9.49
N ASP A 167 -3.16 -14.93 9.77
CA ASP A 167 -4.19 -14.02 9.26
C ASP A 167 -3.94 -13.59 7.81
N ALA A 168 -4.83 -13.98 6.91
CA ALA A 168 -4.76 -13.64 5.48
C ALA A 168 -4.72 -12.12 5.22
N ARG A 169 -5.29 -11.29 6.10
CA ARG A 169 -5.24 -9.83 5.95
C ARG A 169 -3.83 -9.29 6.21
N VAL A 170 -3.02 -9.96 7.03
CA VAL A 170 -1.61 -9.59 7.21
C VAL A 170 -0.82 -10.01 5.97
N ARG A 171 -0.97 -11.25 5.51
CA ARG A 171 -0.29 -11.75 4.29
C ARG A 171 -0.56 -10.86 3.07
N LYS A 172 -1.82 -10.46 2.89
CA LYS A 172 -2.24 -9.58 1.80
C LYS A 172 -1.51 -8.24 1.82
N GLU A 173 -1.40 -7.59 2.98
CA GLU A 173 -0.71 -6.30 3.07
C GLU A 173 0.82 -6.46 3.10
N ALA A 174 1.32 -7.65 3.47
CA ALA A 174 2.74 -7.99 3.45
C ALA A 174 3.26 -8.20 2.04
N PHE A 175 2.45 -8.77 1.14
CA PHE A 175 2.88 -9.09 -0.22
C PHE A 175 3.53 -7.90 -0.96
N PRO A 176 2.89 -6.71 -1.08
CA PRO A 176 3.51 -5.58 -1.79
C PRO A 176 4.75 -5.03 -1.08
N VAL A 177 4.84 -5.17 0.24
CA VAL A 177 6.01 -4.74 1.02
C VAL A 177 7.19 -5.67 0.75
N CYS A 178 6.93 -6.98 0.70
CA CYS A 178 7.97 -8.00 0.46
C CYS A 178 8.50 -7.97 -0.98
N VAL A 179 7.65 -7.66 -1.97
CA VAL A 179 8.09 -7.47 -3.36
C VAL A 179 9.15 -6.36 -3.48
N LYS A 180 9.07 -5.33 -2.61
CA LYS A 180 10.01 -4.19 -2.57
C LYS A 180 11.28 -4.46 -1.76
N ALA A 181 11.37 -5.59 -1.07
CA ALA A 181 12.56 -5.97 -0.32
C ALA A 181 13.67 -6.43 -1.29
N SER A 182 14.94 -6.22 -0.91
CA SER A 182 16.07 -6.78 -1.65
C SER A 182 15.91 -8.29 -1.76
N ASP A 183 15.96 -8.82 -2.97
CA ASP A 183 15.77 -10.25 -3.29
C ASP A 183 14.40 -10.83 -2.86
N GLY A 184 13.45 -9.98 -2.48
CA GLY A 184 12.15 -10.37 -1.95
C GLY A 184 11.12 -10.71 -3.03
N ARG A 185 11.29 -10.23 -4.26
CA ARG A 185 10.31 -10.40 -5.34
C ARG A 185 9.99 -11.86 -5.66
N THR A 186 11.00 -12.68 -5.96
CA THR A 186 10.79 -14.10 -6.30
C THR A 186 10.19 -14.91 -5.14
N PRO A 187 10.69 -14.82 -3.89
CA PRO A 187 10.03 -15.44 -2.74
C PRO A 187 8.58 -14.97 -2.54
N SER A 188 8.31 -13.67 -2.73
CA SER A 188 6.96 -13.09 -2.60
C SER A 188 6.00 -13.65 -3.64
N LEU A 189 6.41 -13.69 -4.91
CA LEU A 189 5.64 -14.30 -5.99
C LEU A 189 5.36 -15.76 -5.69
N LYS A 190 6.37 -16.52 -5.27
CA LYS A 190 6.21 -17.94 -4.92
C LYS A 190 5.19 -18.14 -3.80
N ALA A 191 5.29 -17.36 -2.72
CA ALA A 191 4.36 -17.44 -1.61
C ALA A 191 2.94 -17.03 -2.03
N GLY A 192 2.81 -15.92 -2.77
CA GLY A 192 1.50 -15.41 -3.20
C GLY A 192 0.78 -16.32 -4.20
N LEU A 193 1.51 -16.95 -5.13
CA LEU A 193 0.94 -17.93 -6.08
C LEU A 193 0.46 -19.20 -5.38
N ALA A 194 1.01 -19.52 -4.21
CA ALA A 194 0.66 -20.69 -3.40
C ALA A 194 -0.38 -20.37 -2.30
N ASP A 195 -0.83 -19.12 -2.17
CA ASP A 195 -1.74 -18.72 -1.09
C ASP A 195 -3.16 -19.31 -1.30
N GLU A 196 -3.85 -19.55 -0.20
CA GLU A 196 -5.24 -20.02 -0.17
C GLU A 196 -6.24 -18.89 -0.45
N ASP A 197 -5.90 -17.63 -0.12
CA ASP A 197 -6.73 -16.46 -0.45
C ASP A 197 -6.51 -16.08 -1.93
N GLU A 198 -7.54 -16.32 -2.75
CA GLU A 198 -7.52 -15.98 -4.18
C GLU A 198 -7.19 -14.51 -4.46
N ARG A 199 -7.43 -13.59 -3.52
CA ARG A 199 -7.06 -12.18 -3.69
C ARG A 199 -5.54 -11.98 -3.68
N ILE A 200 -4.82 -12.79 -2.90
CA ILE A 200 -3.35 -12.76 -2.84
C ILE A 200 -2.79 -13.43 -4.10
N VAL A 201 -3.38 -14.55 -4.53
CA VAL A 201 -3.02 -15.20 -5.81
C VAL A 201 -3.20 -14.22 -6.97
N MET A 202 -4.33 -13.50 -7.01
CA MET A 202 -4.59 -12.46 -8.01
C MET A 202 -3.55 -11.34 -7.99
N MET A 203 -3.09 -10.92 -6.80
CA MET A 203 -2.01 -9.93 -6.67
C MET A 203 -0.69 -10.48 -7.22
N ALA A 204 -0.34 -11.72 -6.88
CA ALA A 204 0.88 -12.37 -7.36
C ALA A 204 0.87 -12.58 -8.89
N LEU A 205 -0.25 -13.01 -9.46
CA LEU A 205 -0.38 -13.16 -10.92
C LEU A 205 -0.25 -11.82 -11.65
N ARG A 206 -0.74 -10.71 -11.08
CA ARG A 206 -0.58 -9.38 -11.66
C ARG A 206 0.88 -8.91 -11.61
N GLU A 207 1.53 -9.10 -10.47
CA GLU A 207 2.96 -8.78 -10.29
C GLU A 207 3.85 -9.60 -11.22
N ALA A 208 3.50 -10.88 -11.46
CA ALA A 208 4.24 -11.77 -12.34
C ALA A 208 4.20 -11.37 -13.82
N LYS A 209 3.24 -10.53 -14.25
CA LYS A 209 3.11 -10.13 -15.67
C LYS A 209 4.26 -9.30 -16.19
N GLU A 210 4.86 -8.48 -15.34
CA GLU A 210 5.93 -7.58 -15.78
C GLU A 210 7.23 -8.33 -16.06
N ASP A 211 7.49 -9.38 -15.28
CA ASP A 211 8.68 -10.21 -15.39
C ASP A 211 8.42 -11.51 -14.61
N LEU A 212 8.13 -12.61 -15.29
CA LEU A 212 7.87 -13.90 -14.64
C LEU A 212 9.18 -14.66 -14.45
N PRO A 213 9.66 -14.89 -13.22
CA PRO A 213 10.82 -15.74 -13.00
C PRO A 213 10.58 -17.13 -13.57
N GLY A 214 11.47 -17.63 -14.43
CA GLY A 214 11.27 -18.90 -15.15
C GLY A 214 10.97 -20.10 -14.24
N MET A 215 11.49 -20.09 -13.02
CA MET A 215 11.22 -21.13 -12.02
C MET A 215 9.77 -21.15 -11.49
N LEU A 216 9.00 -20.07 -11.68
CA LEU A 216 7.61 -19.93 -11.23
C LEU A 216 6.57 -20.16 -12.35
N VAL A 217 7.04 -20.46 -13.58
CA VAL A 217 6.14 -20.82 -14.69
C VAL A 217 5.23 -21.99 -14.34
N PRO A 218 5.70 -23.09 -13.70
CA PRO A 218 4.82 -24.19 -13.31
C PRO A 218 3.69 -23.78 -12.36
N GLU A 219 3.98 -22.90 -11.39
CA GLU A 219 3.01 -22.40 -10.42
C GLU A 219 1.97 -21.49 -11.11
N VAL A 220 2.38 -20.63 -12.03
CA VAL A 220 1.43 -19.81 -12.82
C VAL A 220 0.57 -20.70 -13.72
N ALA A 221 1.16 -21.70 -14.38
CA ALA A 221 0.44 -22.63 -15.27
C ALA A 221 -0.70 -23.36 -14.55
N GLN A 222 -0.53 -23.74 -13.28
CA GLN A 222 -1.59 -24.38 -12.48
C GLN A 222 -2.84 -23.51 -12.32
N HIS A 223 -2.71 -22.18 -12.38
CA HIS A 223 -3.85 -21.27 -12.23
C HIS A 223 -4.66 -21.10 -13.52
N VAL A 224 -4.11 -21.49 -14.68
CA VAL A 224 -4.83 -21.51 -15.96
C VAL A 224 -5.99 -22.51 -15.93
N GLU A 225 -5.78 -23.67 -15.31
CA GLU A 225 -6.79 -24.74 -15.22
C GLU A 225 -7.96 -24.40 -14.31
N ARG A 226 -7.80 -23.46 -13.38
CA ARG A 226 -8.84 -23.06 -12.41
C ARG A 226 -10.01 -22.29 -13.05
N GLY A 227 -9.81 -21.75 -14.25
CA GLY A 227 -10.80 -20.92 -14.94
C GLY A 227 -11.01 -19.54 -14.29
N GLY A 228 -11.98 -18.79 -14.80
CA GLY A 228 -12.35 -17.47 -14.28
C GLY A 228 -11.23 -16.42 -14.41
N ASP A 229 -11.25 -15.43 -13.51
CA ASP A 229 -10.34 -14.29 -13.57
C ASP A 229 -8.89 -14.67 -13.30
N LEU A 230 -8.65 -15.67 -12.44
CA LEU A 230 -7.29 -16.16 -12.16
C LEU A 230 -6.66 -16.77 -13.41
N ALA A 231 -7.40 -17.57 -14.18
CA ALA A 231 -6.91 -18.12 -15.43
C ALA A 231 -6.56 -17.01 -16.43
N ASN A 232 -7.39 -15.98 -16.53
CA ASN A 232 -7.11 -14.83 -17.40
C ASN A 232 -5.81 -14.10 -17.00
N GLN A 233 -5.56 -13.91 -15.69
CA GLN A 233 -4.31 -13.30 -15.25
C GLN A 233 -3.10 -14.21 -15.46
N ALA A 234 -3.26 -15.52 -15.24
CA ALA A 234 -2.21 -16.50 -15.46
C ALA A 234 -1.79 -16.56 -16.93
N ILE A 235 -2.74 -16.57 -17.86
CA ILE A 235 -2.46 -16.50 -19.30
C ILE A 235 -1.66 -15.24 -19.64
N LEU A 236 -2.08 -14.09 -19.11
CA LEU A 236 -1.38 -12.82 -19.30
C LEU A 236 0.04 -12.83 -18.72
N ALA A 237 0.28 -13.54 -17.62
CA ALA A 237 1.63 -13.68 -17.05
C ALA A 237 2.50 -14.66 -17.84
N LEU A 238 1.91 -15.74 -18.38
CA LEU A 238 2.62 -16.72 -19.22
C LEU A 238 3.03 -16.17 -20.59
N LYS A 239 2.27 -15.21 -21.13
CA LYS A 239 2.53 -14.58 -22.44
C LYS A 239 3.99 -14.09 -22.59
N GLU A 240 4.53 -13.51 -21.53
CA GLU A 240 5.88 -12.91 -21.55
C GLU A 240 7.00 -13.94 -21.29
N SER A 241 6.66 -15.22 -21.05
CA SER A 241 7.64 -16.28 -20.81
C SER A 241 8.16 -16.88 -22.12
N ASP A 242 9.42 -17.30 -22.17
CA ASP A 242 9.96 -18.15 -23.26
C ASP A 242 9.89 -19.65 -22.92
N SER A 243 9.29 -20.02 -21.78
CA SER A 243 9.26 -21.41 -21.32
C SER A 243 8.40 -22.29 -22.23
N PRO A 244 8.88 -23.48 -22.65
CA PRO A 244 8.06 -24.44 -23.38
C PRO A 244 6.79 -24.86 -22.61
N LEU A 245 6.84 -24.81 -21.27
CA LEU A 245 5.66 -25.10 -20.44
C LEU A 245 4.61 -23.99 -20.58
N ALA A 246 5.02 -22.72 -20.69
CA ALA A 246 4.10 -21.60 -20.90
C ALA A 246 3.36 -21.77 -22.24
N LEU A 247 4.12 -22.01 -23.32
CA LEU A 247 3.57 -22.32 -24.64
C LEU A 247 2.57 -23.48 -24.59
N LYS A 248 2.97 -24.60 -23.97
CA LYS A 248 2.10 -25.77 -23.82
C LYS A 248 0.81 -25.43 -23.07
N SER A 249 0.90 -24.71 -21.95
CA SER A 249 -0.29 -24.31 -21.17
C SER A 249 -1.24 -23.42 -21.96
N LEU A 250 -0.73 -22.51 -22.81
CA LEU A 250 -1.56 -21.67 -23.68
C LEU A 250 -2.22 -22.48 -24.80
N LEU A 251 -1.50 -23.44 -25.40
CA LEU A 251 -2.05 -24.38 -26.37
C LEU A 251 -3.16 -25.23 -25.76
N ASP A 252 -2.96 -25.75 -24.53
CA ASP A 252 -3.94 -26.57 -23.81
C ASP A 252 -5.24 -25.78 -23.52
N VAL A 253 -5.17 -24.47 -23.30
CA VAL A 253 -6.38 -23.61 -23.22
C VAL A 253 -7.13 -23.56 -24.54
N CYS A 254 -6.38 -23.40 -25.64
CA CYS A 254 -6.95 -23.25 -26.96
C CYS A 254 -7.59 -24.54 -27.48
N GLN A 255 -7.04 -25.70 -27.11
CA GLN A 255 -7.44 -26.99 -27.66
C GLN A 255 -8.53 -27.67 -26.82
N GLY A 256 -9.66 -27.95 -27.46
CA GLY A 256 -10.73 -28.79 -26.91
C GLY A 256 -10.44 -30.28 -27.13
N ARG A 257 -10.95 -31.14 -26.23
CA ARG A 257 -10.87 -32.60 -26.40
C ARG A 257 -11.70 -33.05 -27.61
N GLY A 258 -11.04 -33.36 -28.72
CA GLY A 258 -11.64 -34.01 -29.89
C GLY A 258 -11.57 -35.54 -29.81
N LEU A 259 -12.59 -36.23 -30.33
CA LEU A 259 -12.64 -37.71 -30.37
C LEU A 259 -11.81 -38.33 -31.51
N LEU A 260 -11.23 -37.53 -32.41
CA LEU A 260 -10.62 -37.97 -33.67
C LEU A 260 -9.26 -37.30 -33.97
N GLY A 261 -8.54 -36.83 -32.95
CA GLY A 261 -7.15 -36.35 -33.10
C GLY A 261 -6.95 -35.05 -33.91
N GLY A 262 -8.00 -34.47 -34.49
CA GLY A 262 -7.93 -33.17 -35.15
C GLY A 262 -7.93 -32.01 -34.14
N VAL A 263 -7.19 -30.95 -34.46
CA VAL A 263 -7.16 -29.70 -33.69
C VAL A 263 -8.57 -29.10 -33.69
N ARG A 264 -9.16 -28.98 -32.51
CA ARG A 264 -10.47 -28.34 -32.31
C ARG A 264 -10.32 -27.27 -31.25
N LEU A 265 -10.87 -26.09 -31.50
CA LEU A 265 -10.86 -25.04 -30.48
C LEU A 265 -11.81 -25.37 -29.33
N SER A 266 -11.37 -25.01 -28.13
CA SER A 266 -12.20 -24.90 -26.94
C SER A 266 -13.40 -23.97 -27.18
N ARG A 267 -14.42 -24.06 -26.31
CA ARG A 267 -15.55 -23.11 -26.37
C ARG A 267 -15.03 -21.69 -26.12
N LYS A 268 -15.62 -20.72 -26.83
CA LYS A 268 -15.31 -19.30 -26.64
C LYS A 268 -15.41 -18.92 -25.15
N SER A 269 -14.35 -18.30 -24.67
CA SER A 269 -14.21 -17.77 -23.32
C SER A 269 -13.15 -16.66 -23.34
N PRO A 270 -13.14 -15.76 -22.33
CA PRO A 270 -12.07 -14.76 -22.21
C PRO A 270 -10.67 -15.41 -22.19
N ALA A 271 -10.53 -16.55 -21.51
CA ALA A 271 -9.28 -17.31 -21.47
C ALA A 271 -8.84 -17.79 -22.87
N LEU A 272 -9.78 -18.31 -23.68
CA LEU A 272 -9.48 -18.70 -25.06
C LEU A 272 -8.96 -17.52 -25.89
N LEU A 273 -9.63 -16.37 -25.82
CA LEU A 273 -9.27 -15.19 -26.61
C LEU A 273 -7.88 -14.68 -26.20
N LEU A 274 -7.63 -14.54 -24.90
CA LEU A 274 -6.32 -14.12 -24.38
C LEU A 274 -5.20 -15.09 -24.75
N ALA A 275 -5.46 -16.40 -24.73
CA ALA A 275 -4.48 -17.41 -25.11
C ALA A 275 -4.18 -17.34 -26.61
N LEU A 276 -5.19 -17.17 -27.47
CA LEU A 276 -5.01 -17.00 -28.91
C LEU A 276 -4.21 -15.73 -29.22
N GLU A 277 -4.51 -14.60 -28.58
CA GLU A 277 -3.77 -13.34 -28.73
C GLU A 277 -2.31 -13.51 -28.32
N ALA A 278 -2.06 -14.13 -27.15
CA ALA A 278 -0.71 -14.40 -26.68
C ALA A 278 0.08 -15.29 -27.66
N LEU A 279 -0.56 -16.37 -28.15
CA LEU A 279 0.03 -17.29 -29.13
C LEU A 279 0.34 -16.59 -30.47
N ALA A 280 -0.59 -15.79 -30.99
CA ALA A 280 -0.42 -15.05 -32.23
C ALA A 280 0.70 -13.99 -32.15
N GLU A 281 0.84 -13.31 -31.00
CA GLU A 281 1.82 -12.25 -30.83
C GLU A 281 3.25 -12.77 -30.63
N ARG A 282 3.41 -13.89 -29.92
CA ARG A 282 4.72 -14.34 -29.42
C ARG A 282 5.22 -15.64 -30.06
N TRP A 283 4.32 -16.49 -30.55
CA TRP A 283 4.65 -17.84 -31.03
C TRP A 283 4.05 -18.17 -32.40
N SER A 284 3.77 -17.17 -33.24
CA SER A 284 3.20 -17.34 -34.59
C SER A 284 4.02 -18.26 -35.51
N GLU A 285 5.32 -18.38 -35.26
CA GLU A 285 6.25 -19.18 -36.07
C GLU A 285 6.33 -20.66 -35.64
N VAL A 286 5.63 -21.06 -34.58
CA VAL A 286 5.62 -22.46 -34.11
C VAL A 286 4.53 -23.23 -34.85
N ASP A 287 4.90 -24.33 -35.52
CA ASP A 287 3.99 -25.16 -36.34
C ASP A 287 2.68 -25.55 -35.60
N GLU A 288 2.79 -25.96 -34.33
CA GLU A 288 1.65 -26.33 -33.50
C GLU A 288 0.71 -25.16 -33.22
N VAL A 289 1.27 -23.94 -33.11
CA VAL A 289 0.53 -22.70 -32.92
C VAL A 289 -0.15 -22.28 -34.22
N GLN A 290 0.55 -22.38 -35.36
CA GLN A 290 -0.02 -22.08 -36.67
C GLN A 290 -1.27 -22.91 -36.94
N ALA A 291 -1.24 -24.22 -36.65
CA ALA A 291 -2.40 -25.08 -36.79
C ALA A 291 -3.61 -24.62 -35.93
N VAL A 292 -3.37 -24.12 -34.72
CA VAL A 292 -4.42 -23.57 -33.85
C VAL A 292 -4.95 -22.24 -34.39
N LEU A 293 -4.06 -21.35 -34.84
CA LEU A 293 -4.41 -20.03 -35.38
C LEU A 293 -5.18 -20.14 -36.71
N GLU A 294 -4.84 -21.11 -37.56
CA GLU A 294 -5.58 -21.40 -38.80
C GLU A 294 -7.04 -21.78 -38.48
N VAL A 295 -7.25 -22.70 -37.53
CA VAL A 295 -8.60 -23.09 -37.10
C VAL A 295 -9.36 -21.88 -36.51
N ALA A 296 -8.66 -21.01 -35.77
CA ALA A 296 -9.26 -19.81 -35.19
C ALA A 296 -9.64 -18.75 -36.24
N SER A 297 -8.79 -18.54 -37.25
CA SER A 297 -9.05 -17.62 -38.36
C SER A 297 -10.24 -18.05 -39.23
N ALA A 298 -10.52 -19.35 -39.32
CA ALA A 298 -11.68 -19.92 -39.99
C ALA A 298 -12.96 -19.94 -39.14
N SER A 299 -12.90 -19.46 -37.88
CA SER A 299 -14.06 -19.45 -36.98
C SER A 299 -15.19 -18.55 -37.49
N LYS A 300 -16.44 -18.95 -37.23
CA LYS A 300 -17.62 -18.10 -37.50
C LYS A 300 -17.76 -16.96 -36.49
N ASP A 301 -17.04 -17.03 -35.35
CA ASP A 301 -17.07 -16.00 -34.31
C ASP A 301 -16.03 -14.93 -34.61
N ALA A 302 -16.46 -13.66 -34.70
CA ALA A 302 -15.60 -12.55 -35.07
C ALA A 302 -14.48 -12.27 -34.05
N GLU A 303 -14.76 -12.42 -32.74
CA GLU A 303 -13.75 -12.19 -31.71
C GLU A 303 -12.68 -13.28 -31.73
N VAL A 304 -13.07 -14.54 -32.01
CA VAL A 304 -12.09 -15.64 -32.16
C VAL A 304 -11.17 -15.41 -33.36
N ARG A 305 -11.72 -14.89 -34.48
CA ARG A 305 -10.90 -14.53 -35.65
C ARG A 305 -9.96 -13.36 -35.35
N ALA A 306 -10.44 -12.33 -34.67
CA ALA A 306 -9.66 -11.16 -34.29
C ALA A 306 -8.50 -11.55 -33.36
N ALA A 307 -8.77 -12.38 -32.35
CA ALA A 307 -7.78 -12.88 -31.41
C ALA A 307 -6.65 -13.69 -32.08
N ALA A 308 -6.93 -14.32 -33.23
CA ALA A 308 -5.94 -15.05 -34.01
C ALA A 308 -5.06 -14.15 -34.91
N GLY A 309 -5.17 -12.82 -34.80
CA GLY A 309 -4.47 -11.86 -35.67
C GLY A 309 -5.18 -11.57 -37.00
N GLY A 310 -6.42 -12.05 -37.17
CA GLY A 310 -7.23 -11.72 -38.33
C GLY A 310 -7.67 -10.27 -38.30
N SER A 311 -7.31 -9.49 -39.32
CA SER A 311 -7.83 -8.13 -39.50
C SER A 311 -9.35 -8.18 -39.61
N GLU A 312 -10.06 -7.21 -39.00
CA GLU A 312 -11.50 -7.01 -39.23
C GLU A 312 -11.73 -6.73 -40.72
N GLY A 313 -12.13 -7.76 -41.47
CA GLY A 313 -12.63 -7.68 -42.83
C GLY A 313 -14.15 -7.62 -42.86
#